data_AF-A0A969YLE5-F1
#
_entry.id   AF-A0A969YLE5-F1
#
_cell.length_a   1.000
_cell.length_b   1.000
_cell.length_c   1.000
_cell.angle_alpha   90.00
_cell.angle_beta   90.00
_cell.angle_gamma   90.00
#
_symmetry.space_group_name_H-M   'P 1'
#
loop_
_entity.id
_entity.type
_entity.pdbx_description
1 polymer ?
#
loop_
_entity_poly.entity_id
_entity_poly.type
_entity_poly.pdbx_seq_one_letter_code
_entity_poly.pdbx_strand_id
1 'polypeptide(L)'
;QSVQRVQKGNHFPTPRSPASPSASGGSEKEEDLPSPLAEEPKEKHFKIFCGDTGYTYEAIFGEYLRGARVIDIENPYIRSQHQIANVVRFCELVVKNGSVHAINLTTGFDDEIQRKEAENRFQNLASSLIEYGIKLNVTYNEHQHDREIRLENGWKIKIGRGFDIYQKPDNWFSVGVNDLELRPCLETIVDIFRID
;
A
#
# COMPACT_ATOMS: atom_id res chain seq x y z
N GLN A 1 -57.71 12.71 14.13
CA GLN A 1 -57.38 11.28 14.18
C GLN A 1 -55.90 11.17 14.53
N SER A 2 -55.65 10.57 15.68
CA SER A 2 -54.36 10.53 16.37
C SER A 2 -53.54 9.35 15.87
N VAL A 3 -52.24 9.55 15.63
CA VAL A 3 -51.27 8.45 15.69
C VAL A 3 -50.09 8.94 16.52
N GLN A 4 -49.96 8.34 17.70
CA GLN A 4 -48.97 8.64 18.72
C GLN A 4 -47.58 8.16 18.29
N ARG A 5 -46.60 9.02 18.56
CA ARG A 5 -45.16 8.79 18.42
C ARG A 5 -44.67 8.04 19.66
N VAL A 6 -44.30 6.78 19.53
CA VAL A 6 -43.65 6.02 20.60
C VAL A 6 -42.14 6.26 20.50
N GLN A 7 -41.61 7.08 21.41
CA GLN A 7 -40.18 7.13 21.72
C GLN A 7 -39.88 5.99 22.70
N LYS A 8 -38.98 5.07 22.33
CA LYS A 8 -38.32 4.17 23.28
C LYS A 8 -36.83 4.50 23.27
N GLY A 9 -36.37 5.04 24.39
CA GLY A 9 -34.95 5.28 24.65
C GLY A 9 -34.24 3.97 24.90
N ASN A 10 -33.09 3.78 24.24
CA ASN A 10 -32.14 2.75 24.60
C ASN A 10 -31.05 3.40 25.45
N HIS A 11 -31.18 3.26 26.77
CA HIS A 11 -30.05 3.41 27.70
C HIS A 11 -29.14 2.20 27.50
N PHE A 12 -27.94 2.42 26.97
CA PHE A 12 -26.88 1.41 27.00
C PHE A 12 -26.29 1.37 28.42
N PRO A 13 -26.18 0.19 29.07
CA PRO A 13 -25.49 0.08 30.35
C PRO A 13 -23.98 0.22 30.15
N THR A 14 -23.35 1.05 30.97
CA THR A 14 -21.88 1.14 31.08
C THR A 14 -21.32 -0.15 31.70
N PRO A 15 -20.23 -0.71 31.16
CA PRO A 15 -19.60 -1.87 31.75
C PRO A 15 -18.84 -1.47 33.03
N ARG A 16 -19.19 -2.13 34.15
CA ARG A 16 -18.45 -2.09 35.42
C ARG A 16 -17.12 -2.82 35.24
N SER A 17 -16.01 -2.19 35.63
CA SER A 17 -14.72 -2.86 35.79
C SER A 17 -14.80 -3.97 36.86
N PRO A 18 -14.28 -5.17 36.60
CA PRO A 18 -14.08 -6.15 37.65
C PRO A 18 -12.77 -5.88 38.41
N ALA A 19 -12.85 -6.01 39.73
CA ALA A 19 -11.74 -5.89 40.67
C ALA A 19 -10.76 -7.08 40.52
N SER A 20 -9.48 -6.78 40.70
CA SER A 20 -8.36 -7.73 40.67
C SER A 20 -8.39 -8.72 41.84
N PRO A 21 -8.10 -10.02 41.62
CA PRO A 21 -7.58 -10.89 42.65
C PRO A 21 -6.05 -11.01 42.56
N SER A 22 -5.37 -10.77 43.69
CA SER A 22 -4.01 -11.23 43.92
C SER A 22 -3.99 -12.74 44.04
N ALA A 23 -3.12 -13.41 43.28
CA ALA A 23 -2.64 -14.75 43.59
C ALA A 23 -1.22 -14.94 43.06
N SER A 24 -0.32 -15.23 43.98
CA SER A 24 1.03 -15.74 43.76
C SER A 24 1.00 -17.14 43.14
N GLY A 25 1.75 -17.36 42.06
CA GLY A 25 2.01 -18.68 41.52
C GLY A 25 3.15 -18.58 40.50
N GLY A 26 4.27 -19.26 40.78
CA GLY A 26 5.39 -19.34 39.85
C GLY A 26 4.97 -20.03 38.55
N SER A 27 5.51 -19.57 37.43
CA SER A 27 5.40 -20.26 36.16
C SER A 27 6.71 -20.13 35.43
N GLU A 28 7.13 -21.27 34.93
CA GLU A 28 8.42 -21.60 34.37
C GLU A 28 8.72 -20.73 33.14
N LYS A 29 10.01 -20.50 32.90
CA LYS A 29 10.49 -19.81 31.69
C LYS A 29 10.06 -20.64 30.49
N GLU A 30 9.08 -20.14 29.75
CA GLU A 30 8.74 -20.58 28.42
C GLU A 30 9.96 -20.28 27.54
N GLU A 31 10.72 -21.32 27.19
CA GLU A 31 11.83 -21.20 26.26
C GLU A 31 11.26 -20.84 24.89
N ASP A 32 11.58 -19.61 24.47
CA ASP A 32 11.29 -19.03 23.17
C ASP A 32 11.92 -19.92 22.08
N LEU A 33 11.14 -20.87 21.55
CA LEU A 33 11.52 -21.63 20.36
C LEU A 33 11.77 -20.63 19.24
N PRO A 34 12.94 -20.65 18.56
CA PRO A 34 13.19 -19.73 17.47
C PRO A 34 12.13 -19.97 16.39
N SER A 35 11.30 -18.95 16.16
CA SER A 35 10.42 -18.87 14.99
C SER A 35 11.24 -19.28 13.76
N PRO A 36 10.70 -20.13 12.86
CA PRO A 36 11.41 -20.51 11.65
C PRO A 36 11.84 -19.23 10.94
N LEU A 37 13.16 -19.04 10.79
CA LEU A 37 13.74 -17.92 10.07
C LEU A 37 13.00 -17.81 8.74
N ALA A 38 12.21 -16.74 8.57
CA ALA A 38 11.43 -16.53 7.36
C ALA A 38 12.40 -16.59 6.17
N GLU A 39 12.12 -17.46 5.19
CA GLU A 39 12.98 -17.59 4.02
C GLU A 39 13.20 -16.21 3.37
N GLU A 40 14.46 -15.90 3.04
CA GLU A 40 14.78 -14.66 2.35
C GLU A 40 14.08 -14.61 0.99
N PRO A 41 13.50 -13.45 0.58
CA PRO A 41 12.92 -13.30 -0.75
C PRO A 41 13.95 -13.60 -1.84
N LYS A 42 13.48 -14.13 -2.96
CA LYS A 42 14.32 -14.46 -4.13
C LYS A 42 14.12 -13.45 -5.23
N GLU A 43 15.15 -13.26 -6.05
CA GLU A 43 15.05 -12.52 -7.30
C GLU A 43 14.02 -13.18 -8.23
N LYS A 44 13.28 -12.36 -8.97
CA LYS A 44 12.23 -12.81 -9.88
C LYS A 44 12.28 -12.01 -11.17
N HIS A 45 12.06 -12.70 -12.27
CA HIS A 45 11.78 -12.12 -13.57
C HIS A 45 10.55 -12.80 -14.13
N PHE A 46 9.49 -12.05 -14.41
CA PHE A 46 8.28 -12.59 -14.99
C PHE A 46 7.54 -11.58 -15.86
N LYS A 47 6.71 -12.11 -16.75
CA LYS A 47 5.81 -11.34 -17.61
C LYS A 47 4.39 -11.53 -17.11
N ILE A 48 3.67 -10.43 -16.92
CA ILE A 48 2.23 -10.38 -16.77
C ILE A 48 1.66 -10.25 -18.18
N PHE A 49 0.85 -11.21 -18.62
CA PHE A 49 0.21 -11.15 -19.93
C PHE A 49 -1.06 -10.30 -19.88
N CYS A 50 -1.46 -9.80 -21.04
CA CYS A 50 -2.70 -9.05 -21.17
C CYS A 50 -3.90 -9.92 -20.76
N GLY A 51 -4.66 -9.46 -19.77
CA GLY A 51 -5.85 -10.15 -19.28
C GLY A 51 -5.62 -11.00 -18.02
N ASP A 52 -4.36 -11.20 -17.60
CA ASP A 52 -4.06 -11.96 -16.39
C ASP A 52 -4.63 -11.28 -15.14
N THR A 53 -4.99 -12.09 -14.15
CA THR A 53 -5.48 -11.66 -12.83
C THR A 53 -4.55 -12.18 -11.72
N GLY A 54 -4.74 -11.73 -10.48
CA GLY A 54 -3.97 -12.16 -9.31
C GLY A 54 -2.72 -11.33 -9.01
N TYR A 55 -2.37 -10.38 -9.88
CA TYR A 55 -1.18 -9.53 -9.72
C TYR A 55 -1.49 -8.27 -8.92
N THR A 56 -1.72 -8.44 -7.62
CA THR A 56 -1.84 -7.31 -6.68
C THR A 56 -0.47 -6.71 -6.34
N TYR A 57 -0.46 -5.51 -5.77
CA TYR A 57 0.79 -4.97 -5.20
C TYR A 57 1.31 -5.82 -4.03
N GLU A 58 0.43 -6.45 -3.27
CA GLU A 58 0.86 -7.38 -2.22
C GLU A 58 1.59 -8.58 -2.83
N ALA A 59 1.07 -9.16 -3.91
CA ALA A 59 1.71 -10.27 -4.62
C ALA A 59 3.07 -9.91 -5.22
N ILE A 60 3.25 -8.66 -5.68
CA ILE A 60 4.49 -8.21 -6.32
C ILE A 60 5.54 -7.73 -5.29
N PHE A 61 5.12 -6.96 -4.28
CA PHE A 61 6.03 -6.24 -3.38
C PHE A 61 6.08 -6.81 -1.96
N GLY A 62 5.04 -7.54 -1.51
CA GLY A 62 4.79 -7.81 -0.10
C GLY A 62 5.96 -8.49 0.62
N GLU A 63 6.58 -9.50 0.00
CA GLU A 63 7.71 -10.21 0.61
C GLU A 63 8.99 -9.36 0.68
N TYR A 64 9.18 -8.43 -0.27
CA TYR A 64 10.37 -7.60 -0.40
C TYR A 64 10.36 -6.38 0.52
N LEU A 65 9.18 -5.95 0.98
CA LEU A 65 9.03 -4.84 1.93
C LEU A 65 9.51 -5.19 3.35
N ARG A 66 9.69 -6.47 3.69
CA ARG A 66 10.11 -6.89 5.03
C ARG A 66 11.43 -6.23 5.43
N GLY A 67 11.38 -5.44 6.50
CA GLY A 67 12.54 -4.76 7.07
C GLY A 67 12.96 -3.49 6.35
N ALA A 68 12.32 -3.12 5.23
CA ALA A 68 12.59 -1.85 4.56
C ALA A 68 12.13 -0.68 5.44
N ARG A 69 12.96 0.36 5.58
CA ARG A 69 12.60 1.57 6.34
C ARG A 69 12.29 2.78 5.46
N VAL A 70 12.92 2.83 4.29
CA VAL A 70 12.76 3.90 3.30
C VAL A 70 12.49 3.29 1.93
N ILE A 71 11.60 3.92 1.19
CA ILE A 71 11.25 3.54 -0.18
C ILE A 71 11.50 4.75 -1.10
N ASP A 72 12.29 4.56 -2.15
CA ASP A 72 12.40 5.51 -3.24
C ASP A 72 11.65 4.99 -4.46
N ILE A 73 10.79 5.83 -5.03
CA ILE A 73 9.95 5.52 -6.17
C ILE A 73 10.28 6.51 -7.27
N GLU A 74 10.65 6.00 -8.43
CA GLU A 74 10.73 6.74 -9.68
C GLU A 74 9.67 6.23 -10.64
N ASN A 75 8.75 7.10 -11.04
CA ASN A 75 7.74 6.78 -12.02
C ASN A 75 7.24 8.07 -12.69
N PRO A 76 7.57 8.32 -13.96
CA PRO A 76 7.26 9.60 -14.61
C PRO A 76 5.76 9.86 -14.82
N TYR A 77 4.90 8.84 -14.68
CA TYR A 77 3.51 8.92 -15.09
C TYR A 77 2.53 8.88 -13.92
N ILE A 78 2.87 9.39 -12.73
CA ILE A 78 1.90 9.50 -11.61
C ILE A 78 1.26 10.89 -11.58
N ARG A 79 0.16 11.05 -12.30
CA ARG A 79 -0.48 12.37 -12.53
C ARG A 79 -2.01 12.36 -12.47
N SER A 80 -2.64 11.34 -13.05
CA SER A 80 -4.09 11.22 -13.09
C SER A 80 -4.67 10.55 -11.84
N GLN A 81 -5.97 10.71 -11.62
CA GLN A 81 -6.66 10.17 -10.44
C GLN A 81 -6.43 8.67 -10.23
N HIS A 82 -6.47 7.86 -11.30
CA HIS A 82 -6.31 6.41 -11.16
C HIS A 82 -4.85 6.01 -10.86
N GLN A 83 -3.88 6.74 -11.42
CA GLN A 83 -2.45 6.52 -11.14
C GLN A 83 -2.10 6.89 -9.69
N ILE A 84 -2.67 7.98 -9.18
CA ILE A 84 -2.50 8.36 -7.78
C ILE A 84 -3.21 7.35 -6.87
N ALA A 85 -4.42 6.90 -7.22
CA ALA A 85 -5.10 5.83 -6.48
C ALA A 85 -4.30 4.52 -6.46
N ASN A 86 -3.56 4.22 -7.53
CA ASN A 86 -2.62 3.10 -7.56
C ASN A 86 -1.47 3.31 -6.55
N VAL A 87 -0.90 4.51 -6.43
CA VAL A 87 0.06 4.81 -5.36
C VAL A 87 -0.56 4.66 -3.96
N VAL A 88 -1.79 5.13 -3.76
CA VAL A 88 -2.50 4.97 -2.47
C VAL A 88 -2.56 3.50 -2.07
N ARG A 89 -2.93 2.60 -2.98
CA ARG A 89 -2.98 1.15 -2.71
C ARG A 89 -1.61 0.56 -2.37
N PHE A 90 -0.55 1.03 -3.01
CA PHE A 90 0.80 0.66 -2.63
C PHE A 90 1.14 1.16 -1.21
N CYS A 91 0.80 2.40 -0.88
CA CYS A 91 0.99 2.95 0.45
C CYS A 91 0.19 2.18 1.52
N GLU A 92 -1.03 1.73 1.22
CA GLU A 92 -1.82 0.87 2.12
C GLU A 92 -1.10 -0.45 2.44
N LEU A 93 -0.44 -1.06 1.44
CA LEU A 93 0.41 -2.23 1.65
C LEU A 93 1.61 -1.89 2.56
N VAL A 94 2.25 -0.74 2.33
CA VAL A 94 3.37 -0.27 3.16
C VAL A 94 2.94 -0.05 4.61
N VAL A 95 1.77 0.55 4.84
CA VAL A 95 1.18 0.73 6.17
C VAL A 95 0.94 -0.62 6.85
N LYS A 96 0.38 -1.61 6.14
CA LYS A 96 0.17 -2.97 6.67
C LYS A 96 1.48 -3.67 7.03
N ASN A 97 2.55 -3.43 6.27
CA ASN A 97 3.87 -3.99 6.54
C ASN A 97 4.52 -3.38 7.80
N GLY A 98 4.37 -2.08 8.00
CA GLY A 98 4.63 -1.40 9.27
C GLY A 98 6.09 -1.06 9.59
N SER A 99 7.08 -1.41 8.76
CA SER A 99 8.48 -1.06 9.02
C SER A 99 8.96 0.26 8.40
N VAL A 100 8.25 0.75 7.39
CA VAL A 100 8.64 1.94 6.61
C VAL A 100 8.21 3.21 7.32
N HIS A 101 9.08 4.22 7.34
CA HIS A 101 8.78 5.54 7.89
C HIS A 101 8.90 6.68 6.87
N ALA A 102 9.45 6.42 5.67
CA ALA A 102 9.56 7.42 4.62
C ALA A 102 9.38 6.83 3.22
N ILE A 103 8.63 7.55 2.38
CA ILE A 103 8.44 7.28 0.96
C ILE A 103 8.87 8.53 0.19
N ASN A 104 9.79 8.39 -0.75
CA ASN A 104 10.23 9.44 -1.65
C ASN A 104 9.71 9.12 -3.05
N LEU A 105 8.80 9.93 -3.57
CA LEU A 105 8.24 9.78 -4.90
C LEU A 105 8.79 10.85 -5.83
N THR A 106 9.48 10.44 -6.89
CA THR A 106 9.82 11.31 -8.02
C THR A 106 8.88 11.00 -9.19
N THR A 107 8.12 11.98 -9.66
CA THR A 107 7.15 11.84 -10.78
C THR A 107 7.28 12.98 -11.80
N GLY A 108 6.58 12.88 -12.93
CA GLY A 108 6.52 13.91 -13.98
C GLY A 108 5.14 14.55 -14.09
N PHE A 109 5.05 15.59 -14.91
CA PHE A 109 3.80 16.27 -15.30
C PHE A 109 3.91 16.76 -16.74
N ASP A 110 2.78 16.87 -17.45
CA ASP A 110 2.74 17.39 -18.83
C ASP A 110 2.47 18.90 -18.86
N ASP A 111 1.72 19.40 -17.87
CA ASP A 111 1.30 20.78 -17.78
C ASP A 111 1.09 21.23 -16.33
N GLU A 112 1.08 22.55 -16.12
CA GLU A 112 1.04 23.17 -14.81
C GLU A 112 -0.31 22.98 -14.07
N ILE A 113 -1.41 22.81 -14.80
CA ILE A 113 -2.74 22.57 -14.19
C ILE A 113 -2.77 21.15 -13.64
N GLN A 114 -2.38 20.18 -14.46
CA GLN A 114 -2.24 18.78 -14.05
C GLN A 114 -1.29 18.64 -12.85
N ARG A 115 -0.15 19.34 -12.86
CA ARG A 115 0.81 19.37 -11.74
C ARG A 115 0.14 19.80 -10.45
N LYS A 116 -0.58 20.94 -10.46
CA LYS A 116 -1.29 21.45 -9.27
C LYS A 116 -2.38 20.51 -8.76
N GLU A 117 -3.13 19.89 -9.67
CA GLU A 117 -4.14 18.89 -9.28
C GLU A 117 -3.51 17.66 -8.61
N ALA A 118 -2.39 17.16 -9.17
CA ALA A 118 -1.64 16.05 -8.59
C ALA A 118 -1.05 16.44 -7.22
N GLU A 119 -0.45 17.63 -7.10
CA GLU A 119 0.08 18.16 -5.84
C GLU A 119 -0.97 18.17 -4.73
N ASN A 120 -2.17 18.68 -4.99
CA ASN A 120 -3.25 18.70 -4.01
C ASN A 120 -3.63 17.29 -3.54
N ARG A 121 -3.66 16.31 -4.45
CA ARG A 121 -3.94 14.91 -4.11
C ARG A 121 -2.80 14.28 -3.31
N PHE A 122 -1.55 14.57 -3.66
CA PHE A 122 -0.38 14.09 -2.92
C PHE A 122 -0.27 14.71 -1.54
N GLN A 123 -0.65 15.98 -1.37
CA GLN A 123 -0.73 16.61 -0.05
C GLN A 123 -1.75 15.90 0.84
N ASN A 124 -2.94 15.59 0.32
CA ASN A 124 -3.93 14.81 1.06
C ASN A 124 -3.40 13.43 1.45
N LEU A 125 -2.73 12.72 0.53
CA LEU A 125 -2.10 11.43 0.81
C LEU A 125 -1.00 11.56 1.87
N ALA A 126 -0.13 12.58 1.76
CA ALA A 126 0.93 12.83 2.72
C ALA A 126 0.37 13.09 4.12
N SER A 127 -0.68 13.90 4.25
CA SER A 127 -1.37 14.13 5.52
C SER A 127 -1.95 12.86 6.12
N SER A 128 -2.57 12.00 5.30
CA SER A 128 -3.09 10.71 5.77
C SER A 128 -1.98 9.77 6.23
N LEU A 129 -0.84 9.74 5.54
CA LEU A 129 0.30 8.88 5.89
C LEU A 129 1.00 9.28 7.20
N ILE A 130 0.94 10.56 7.57
CA ILE A 130 1.50 11.03 8.85
C ILE A 130 0.80 10.35 10.04
N GLU A 131 -0.50 10.04 9.95
CA GLU A 131 -1.23 9.32 11.01
C GLU A 131 -0.68 7.91 11.26
N TYR A 132 0.01 7.33 10.27
CA TYR A 132 0.69 6.04 10.35
C TYR A 132 2.21 6.18 10.58
N GLY A 133 2.70 7.39 10.87
CA GLY A 133 4.12 7.66 11.07
C GLY A 133 4.97 7.63 9.80
N ILE A 134 4.35 7.72 8.62
CA ILE A 134 5.04 7.66 7.32
C ILE A 134 5.11 9.07 6.72
N LYS A 135 6.32 9.52 6.39
CA LYS A 135 6.53 10.77 5.65
C LYS A 135 6.54 10.50 4.14
N LEU A 136 5.64 11.15 3.39
CA LEU A 136 5.69 11.18 1.93
C LEU A 136 6.38 12.46 1.44
N ASN A 137 7.48 12.32 0.71
CA ASN A 137 8.14 13.42 -0.01
C ASN A 137 7.87 13.26 -1.50
N VAL A 138 7.38 14.30 -2.16
CA VAL A 138 7.14 14.28 -3.62
C VAL A 138 8.04 15.29 -4.30
N THR A 139 8.76 14.83 -5.32
CA THR A 139 9.62 15.63 -6.19
C THR A 139 9.19 15.44 -7.65
N TYR A 140 9.47 16.45 -8.47
CA TYR A 140 9.13 16.43 -9.89
C TYR A 140 10.39 16.44 -10.75
N ASN A 141 10.43 15.57 -11.74
CA ASN A 141 11.50 15.48 -12.72
C ASN A 141 10.90 15.13 -14.10
N GLU A 142 11.02 16.06 -15.05
CA GLU A 142 10.52 15.91 -16.43
C GLU A 142 11.40 15.02 -17.32
N HIS A 143 12.66 14.80 -16.92
CA HIS A 143 13.66 14.09 -17.71
C HIS A 143 13.86 12.63 -17.27
N GLN A 144 13.12 12.17 -16.24
CA GLN A 144 13.20 10.78 -15.81
C GLN A 144 12.31 9.89 -16.68
N HIS A 145 12.80 8.71 -17.03
CA HIS A 145 12.06 7.70 -17.79
C HIS A 145 11.99 6.34 -17.09
N ASP A 146 12.76 6.19 -16.02
CA ASP A 146 12.84 4.96 -15.27
C ASP A 146 11.58 4.73 -14.43
N ARG A 147 11.19 3.47 -14.37
CA ARG A 147 10.07 2.97 -13.56
C ARG A 147 10.63 1.96 -12.60
N GLU A 148 11.14 2.46 -11.48
CA GLU A 148 11.80 1.64 -10.48
C GLU A 148 11.40 2.03 -9.06
N ILE A 149 11.35 1.01 -8.21
CA ILE A 149 11.15 1.14 -6.77
C ILE A 149 12.42 0.58 -6.13
N ARG A 150 13.06 1.38 -5.29
CA ARG A 150 14.24 1.00 -4.51
C ARG A 150 13.83 0.94 -3.04
N LEU A 151 14.17 -0.16 -2.40
CA LEU A 151 13.94 -0.39 -0.98
C LEU A 151 15.29 -0.30 -0.26
N GLU A 152 15.32 0.38 0.89
CA GLU A 152 16.54 0.56 1.68
C GLU A 152 17.18 -0.76 2.15
N ASN A 153 16.40 -1.84 2.24
CA ASN A 153 16.88 -3.19 2.52
C ASN A 153 17.58 -3.88 1.32
N GLY A 154 17.90 -3.15 0.25
CA GLY A 154 18.70 -3.62 -0.88
C GLY A 154 17.92 -4.19 -2.07
N TRP A 155 16.58 -4.17 -2.04
CA TRP A 155 15.76 -4.64 -3.16
C TRP A 155 15.46 -3.55 -4.17
N LYS A 156 15.55 -3.90 -5.46
CA LYS A 156 15.07 -3.08 -6.57
C LYS A 156 13.99 -3.83 -7.34
N ILE A 157 12.89 -3.14 -7.61
CA ILE A 157 11.76 -3.63 -8.39
C ILE A 157 11.54 -2.71 -9.58
N LYS A 158 11.63 -3.25 -10.80
CA LYS A 158 11.28 -2.56 -12.04
C LYS A 158 10.02 -3.15 -12.63
N ILE A 159 9.08 -2.29 -12.98
CA ILE A 159 7.84 -2.69 -13.65
C ILE A 159 7.75 -1.90 -14.95
N GLY A 160 7.62 -2.60 -16.08
CA GLY A 160 7.54 -2.00 -17.41
C GLY A 160 6.40 -1.00 -17.60
N ARG A 161 5.43 -0.92 -16.68
CA ARG A 161 4.36 0.10 -16.64
C ARG A 161 4.34 0.93 -15.35
N GLY A 162 5.28 0.68 -14.44
CA GLY A 162 5.26 1.24 -13.09
C GLY A 162 4.03 0.74 -12.33
N PHE A 163 3.32 1.63 -11.64
CA PHE A 163 2.10 1.26 -10.91
C PHE A 163 0.86 1.05 -11.80
N ASP A 164 0.86 1.45 -13.07
CA ASP A 164 -0.32 1.40 -13.93
C ASP A 164 -0.47 0.06 -14.69
N ILE A 165 -0.60 -1.03 -13.92
CA ILE A 165 -0.65 -2.41 -14.44
C ILE A 165 -2.06 -2.95 -14.65
N TYR A 166 -3.10 -2.27 -14.19
CA TYR A 166 -4.47 -2.79 -14.23
C TYR A 166 -5.26 -2.26 -15.44
N GLN A 167 -6.09 -3.10 -16.03
CA GLN A 167 -7.03 -2.66 -17.05
C GLN A 167 -8.13 -1.78 -16.43
N LYS A 168 -8.61 -0.82 -17.23
CA LYS A 168 -9.81 -0.06 -16.89
C LYS A 168 -11.00 -1.03 -16.85
N PRO A 169 -11.84 -1.00 -15.81
CA PRO A 169 -13.02 -1.85 -15.78
C PRO A 169 -14.04 -1.37 -16.81
N ASP A 170 -14.79 -2.31 -17.40
CA ASP A 170 -15.86 -2.00 -18.36
C ASP A 170 -16.96 -1.12 -17.72
N ASN A 171 -17.26 -1.38 -16.45
CA ASN A 171 -18.17 -0.58 -15.64
C ASN A 171 -17.73 -0.57 -14.17
N TRP A 172 -18.12 0.47 -13.44
CA TRP A 172 -17.74 0.65 -12.03
C TRP A 172 -18.47 -0.28 -11.05
N PHE A 173 -19.39 -1.12 -11.53
CA PHE A 173 -20.17 -2.07 -10.72
C PHE A 173 -19.85 -3.54 -11.08
N SER A 174 -18.71 -3.79 -11.72
CA SER A 174 -18.26 -5.14 -12.04
C SER A 174 -17.37 -5.71 -10.94
N VAL A 175 -17.32 -7.04 -10.88
CA VAL A 175 -16.30 -7.75 -10.09
C VAL A 175 -14.92 -7.31 -10.56
N GLY A 176 -13.99 -7.18 -9.62
CA GLY A 176 -12.64 -6.65 -9.89
C GLY A 176 -12.52 -5.14 -9.76
N VAL A 177 -13.59 -4.36 -9.55
CA VAL A 177 -13.50 -2.89 -9.38
C VAL A 177 -12.74 -2.51 -8.10
N ASN A 178 -13.07 -3.16 -6.98
CA ASN A 178 -12.49 -2.87 -5.67
C ASN A 178 -11.37 -3.85 -5.31
N ASP A 179 -11.60 -5.13 -5.56
CA ASP A 179 -10.61 -6.18 -5.36
C ASP A 179 -9.76 -6.34 -6.62
N LEU A 180 -8.50 -5.89 -6.54
CA LEU A 180 -7.58 -5.92 -7.68
C LEU A 180 -6.97 -7.30 -7.93
N GLU A 181 -7.13 -8.26 -7.03
CA GLU A 181 -6.77 -9.65 -7.31
C GLU A 181 -7.62 -10.19 -8.47
N LEU A 182 -8.87 -9.72 -8.58
CA LEU A 182 -9.80 -10.11 -9.64
C LEU A 182 -9.75 -9.18 -10.86
N ARG A 183 -8.86 -8.18 -10.90
CA ARG A 183 -8.79 -7.22 -11.99
C ARG A 183 -7.84 -7.70 -13.10
N PRO A 184 -8.29 -7.75 -14.37
CA PRO A 184 -7.39 -8.04 -15.49
C PRO A 184 -6.27 -7.00 -15.60
N CYS A 185 -5.07 -7.46 -15.93
CA CYS A 185 -3.87 -6.65 -16.04
C CYS A 185 -3.54 -6.27 -17.48
N LEU A 186 -2.86 -5.14 -17.65
CA LEU A 186 -2.17 -4.76 -18.87
C LEU A 186 -0.85 -5.52 -18.95
N GLU A 187 -0.44 -5.89 -20.16
CA GLU A 187 0.82 -6.61 -20.34
C GLU A 187 2.02 -5.78 -19.84
N THR A 188 2.87 -6.40 -19.02
CA THR A 188 4.10 -5.77 -18.50
C THR A 188 5.13 -6.83 -18.09
N ILE A 189 6.39 -6.43 -18.04
CA ILE A 189 7.47 -7.22 -17.42
C ILE A 189 7.71 -6.69 -16.02
N VAL A 190 8.03 -7.59 -15.09
CA VAL A 190 8.43 -7.30 -13.71
C VAL A 190 9.79 -7.95 -13.46
N ASP A 191 10.75 -7.13 -13.05
CA ASP A 191 12.09 -7.52 -12.65
C ASP A 191 12.31 -7.15 -11.18
N ILE A 192 12.71 -8.13 -10.37
CA ILE A 192 12.99 -7.96 -8.94
C ILE A 192 14.36 -8.55 -8.66
N PHE A 193 15.29 -7.73 -8.19
CA PHE A 193 16.67 -8.11 -7.98
C PHE A 193 17.29 -7.35 -6.81
N ARG A 194 18.36 -7.90 -6.23
CA ARG A 194 19.11 -7.23 -5.19
C ARG A 194 20.11 -6.26 -5.81
N ILE A 195 20.26 -5.10 -5.19
CA ILE A 195 21.34 -4.17 -5.48
C ILE A 195 22.46 -4.51 -4.50
N ASP A 196 23.64 -4.81 -5.03
CA ASP A 196 24.87 -4.98 -4.24
C ASP A 196 25.36 -3.66 -3.62
#